data_AF-A0A240TZB1-F1
#
_entry.id   AF-A0A240TZB1-F1
#
_cell.length_a   1.000
_cell.length_b   1.000
_cell.length_c   1.000
_cell.angle_alpha   90.00
_cell.angle_beta   90.00
_cell.angle_gamma   90.00
#
_symmetry.space_group_name_H-M   'P 1'
#
loop_
_entity.id
_entity.type
_entity.pdbx_description
1 polymer ?
#
loop_
_entity_poly.entity_id
_entity_poly.type
_entity_poly.pdbx_seq_one_letter_code
_entity_poly.pdbx_strand_id
1 'polypeptide(L)'
;MHNTPQKPSFPYSGYWLSLAAGIGLAACVHSPQAAVPAPTLPPAPMAWDAAVDGCAGGERLRAAVASVRSELRAQGLALKTSCQVSQGVLAVQVQVVDGLRASKVLRGPLADGEAVDMGTPAGVASANAASHNTDLSPDVQHNRQWLRALMARHQFDNLPDAWWRFAQKAAPQPALAEVDLAAR
;
A
#
# COMPACT_ATOMS: atom_id res chain seq x y z
N MET A 1 21.28 25.94 54.52
CA MET A 1 20.45 24.71 54.49
C MET A 1 21.36 23.56 54.08
N HIS A 2 21.63 22.64 55.02
CA HIS A 2 22.46 21.45 54.79
C HIS A 2 21.62 20.39 54.08
N ASN A 3 22.13 19.77 53.02
CA ASN A 3 21.59 18.54 52.48
C ASN A 3 22.73 17.63 52.04
N THR A 4 22.90 16.55 52.79
CA THR A 4 23.83 15.45 52.55
C THR A 4 23.09 14.36 51.76
N PRO A 5 23.58 13.88 50.60
CA PRO A 5 23.07 12.65 50.01
C PRO A 5 23.84 11.42 50.54
N GLN A 6 23.11 10.51 51.19
CA GLN A 6 23.57 9.19 51.59
C GLN A 6 23.69 8.25 50.37
N LYS A 7 24.80 7.50 50.34
CA LYS A 7 25.01 6.29 49.54
C LYS A 7 24.45 5.08 50.31
N PRO A 8 23.92 4.07 49.63
CA PRO A 8 24.36 2.71 49.97
C PRO A 8 24.76 1.90 48.73
N SER A 9 25.98 1.37 48.79
CA SER A 9 26.44 0.19 48.06
C SER A 9 25.93 -1.06 48.77
N PHE A 10 25.53 -2.12 48.07
CA PHE A 10 25.71 -3.49 48.57
C PHE A 10 26.05 -4.50 47.44
N PRO A 11 26.80 -5.57 47.78
CA PRO A 11 27.70 -6.29 46.89
C PRO A 11 27.31 -7.78 46.68
N TYR A 12 28.10 -8.44 45.82
CA TYR A 12 28.56 -9.84 45.90
C TYR A 12 27.58 -11.03 45.76
N SER A 13 27.77 -11.73 44.63
CA SER A 13 28.15 -13.14 44.47
C SER A 13 27.81 -14.16 45.58
N GLY A 14 27.12 -15.23 45.19
CA GLY A 14 27.03 -16.49 45.93
C GLY A 14 26.98 -17.68 44.97
N TYR A 15 28.10 -18.40 44.87
CA TYR A 15 28.20 -19.72 44.26
C TYR A 15 27.64 -20.79 45.21
N TRP A 16 26.87 -21.76 44.68
CA TRP A 16 26.69 -23.07 45.33
C TRP A 16 26.74 -24.18 44.27
N LEU A 17 27.73 -25.06 44.44
CA LEU A 17 27.85 -26.37 43.79
C LEU A 17 27.06 -27.40 44.61
N SER A 18 26.36 -28.32 43.94
CA SER A 18 26.23 -29.72 44.39
C SER A 18 25.74 -30.63 43.26
N LEU A 19 26.50 -31.70 43.05
CA LEU A 19 26.24 -32.86 42.20
C LEU A 19 25.20 -33.79 42.87
N ALA A 20 24.30 -34.36 42.08
CA ALA A 20 23.68 -35.65 42.38
C ALA A 20 23.28 -36.37 41.08
N ALA A 21 23.84 -37.56 40.87
CA ALA A 21 23.49 -38.49 39.82
C ALA A 21 22.16 -39.19 40.14
N GLY A 22 21.30 -39.38 39.14
CA GLY A 22 20.00 -40.05 39.28
C GLY A 22 19.62 -40.76 37.98
N ILE A 23 19.43 -42.07 38.11
CA ILE A 23 19.24 -43.09 37.08
C ILE A 23 17.99 -42.82 36.20
N GLY A 24 18.15 -43.04 34.89
CA GLY A 24 17.06 -42.91 33.92
C GLY A 24 16.05 -44.04 33.95
N LEU A 25 14.78 -43.68 33.80
CA LEU A 25 13.70 -44.54 33.34
C LEU A 25 12.85 -43.75 32.34
N ALA A 26 12.56 -44.38 31.21
CA ALA A 26 11.87 -43.81 30.07
C ALA A 26 10.40 -43.51 30.39
N ALA A 27 9.96 -42.30 30.04
CA ALA A 27 8.55 -41.98 29.82
C ALA A 27 8.45 -40.95 28.69
N CYS A 28 7.57 -41.26 27.74
CA CYS A 28 7.35 -40.65 26.44
C CYS A 28 7.52 -39.13 26.39
N VAL A 29 8.56 -38.66 25.69
CA VAL A 29 8.64 -37.27 25.22
C VAL A 29 7.66 -37.14 24.06
N HIS A 30 6.43 -36.74 24.34
CA HIS A 30 5.57 -36.13 23.33
C HIS A 30 6.08 -34.70 23.14
N SER A 31 7.11 -34.54 22.29
CA SER A 31 7.50 -33.21 21.82
C SER A 31 6.38 -32.69 20.93
N PRO A 32 5.68 -31.60 21.26
CA PRO A 32 5.02 -30.83 20.21
C PRO A 32 6.18 -30.30 19.36
N GLN A 33 6.33 -30.80 18.14
CA GLN A 33 7.06 -30.02 17.15
C GLN A 33 6.28 -28.72 17.03
N ALA A 34 6.76 -27.67 17.71
CA ALA A 34 6.41 -26.32 17.40
C ALA A 34 6.79 -26.16 15.94
N ALA A 35 5.79 -26.28 15.06
CA ALA A 35 5.95 -25.96 13.66
C ALA A 35 6.41 -24.51 13.64
N VAL A 36 7.72 -24.31 13.46
CA VAL A 36 8.28 -23.00 13.20
C VAL A 36 7.51 -22.51 11.99
N PRO A 37 6.75 -21.41 12.08
CA PRO A 37 6.11 -20.84 10.91
C PRO A 37 7.20 -20.68 9.87
N ALA A 38 7.03 -21.30 8.70
CA ALA A 38 7.92 -21.05 7.58
C ALA A 38 8.07 -19.53 7.48
N PRO A 39 9.29 -18.98 7.33
CA PRO A 39 9.45 -17.55 7.21
C PRO A 39 8.52 -17.10 6.09
N THR A 40 7.47 -16.37 6.47
CA THR A 40 6.53 -15.80 5.53
C THR A 40 7.37 -14.84 4.72
N LEU A 41 7.79 -15.28 3.52
CA LEU A 41 8.53 -14.44 2.61
C LEU A 41 7.70 -13.16 2.48
N PRO A 42 8.25 -11.98 2.81
CA PRO A 42 7.53 -10.75 2.64
C PRO A 42 7.01 -10.73 1.19
N PRO A 43 5.74 -10.34 0.98
CA PRO A 43 5.18 -10.30 -0.37
C PRO A 43 6.17 -9.55 -1.25
N ALA A 44 6.59 -10.17 -2.35
CA ALA A 44 7.56 -9.58 -3.24
C ALA A 44 7.10 -8.15 -3.58
N PRO A 45 7.97 -7.14 -3.47
CA PRO A 45 7.60 -5.78 -3.80
C PRO A 45 7.08 -5.78 -5.23
N MET A 46 5.87 -5.23 -5.44
CA MET A 46 5.30 -5.10 -6.78
C MET A 46 6.31 -4.38 -7.67
N ALA A 47 6.52 -4.91 -8.88
CA ALA A 47 7.33 -4.24 -9.88
C ALA A 47 6.57 -2.99 -10.36
N TRP A 48 7.09 -1.82 -10.02
CA TRP A 48 6.48 -0.54 -10.36
C TRP A 48 7.11 -0.01 -11.64
N ASP A 49 6.45 -0.23 -12.76
CA ASP A 49 6.94 0.19 -14.06
C ASP A 49 6.15 1.38 -14.61
N ALA A 50 6.71 2.02 -15.63
CA ALA A 50 5.94 2.97 -16.46
C ALA A 50 5.13 2.24 -17.56
N ALA A 51 5.15 0.91 -17.61
CA ALA A 51 4.42 0.15 -18.60
C ALA A 51 3.01 -0.20 -18.11
N VAL A 52 2.07 -0.28 -19.04
CA VAL A 52 0.74 -0.90 -18.84
C VAL A 52 0.57 -2.12 -19.76
N ASP A 53 1.68 -2.58 -20.33
CA ASP A 53 1.71 -3.74 -21.21
C ASP A 53 1.27 -4.98 -20.42
N GLY A 54 0.29 -5.71 -20.96
CA GLY A 54 -0.32 -6.87 -20.29
C GLY A 54 -1.54 -6.57 -19.42
N CYS A 55 -1.95 -5.31 -19.22
CA CYS A 55 -3.26 -5.03 -18.64
C CYS A 55 -4.39 -5.38 -19.63
N ALA A 56 -5.43 -6.08 -19.17
CA ALA A 56 -6.70 -6.16 -19.88
C ALA A 56 -7.29 -4.73 -20.01
N GLY A 57 -7.57 -4.27 -21.23
CA GLY A 57 -8.10 -2.92 -21.47
C GLY A 57 -7.66 -2.24 -22.78
N GLY A 58 -6.67 -2.81 -23.47
CA GLY A 58 -6.30 -2.41 -24.84
C GLY A 58 -5.97 -0.93 -25.02
N GLU A 59 -6.34 -0.37 -26.17
CA GLU A 59 -6.11 1.05 -26.53
C GLU A 59 -6.76 2.03 -25.54
N ARG A 60 -8.00 1.74 -25.08
CA ARG A 60 -8.75 2.63 -24.18
C ARG A 60 -8.02 2.81 -22.85
N LEU A 61 -7.49 1.73 -22.28
CA LEU A 61 -6.69 1.80 -21.07
C LEU A 61 -5.41 2.59 -21.29
N ARG A 62 -4.68 2.31 -22.38
CA ARG A 62 -3.44 3.04 -22.71
C ARG A 62 -3.68 4.54 -22.87
N ALA A 63 -4.74 4.94 -23.57
CA ALA A 63 -5.11 6.34 -23.74
C ALA A 63 -5.47 7.01 -22.40
N ALA A 64 -6.28 6.36 -21.56
CA ALA A 64 -6.66 6.90 -20.26
C ALA A 64 -5.43 7.08 -19.34
N VAL A 65 -4.54 6.10 -19.27
CA VAL A 65 -3.30 6.20 -18.48
C VAL A 65 -2.36 7.27 -19.04
N ALA A 66 -2.26 7.42 -20.36
CA ALA A 66 -1.48 8.49 -20.98
C ALA A 66 -1.99 9.90 -20.59
N SER A 67 -3.31 10.08 -20.55
CA SER A 67 -3.95 11.32 -20.07
C SER A 67 -3.62 11.61 -18.61
N VAL A 68 -3.75 10.62 -17.72
CA VAL A 68 -3.38 10.76 -16.30
C VAL A 68 -1.91 11.16 -16.16
N ARG A 69 -1.00 10.50 -16.90
CA ARG A 69 0.44 10.84 -16.90
C ARG A 69 0.70 12.26 -17.37
N SER A 70 -0.01 12.73 -18.39
CA SER A 70 0.13 14.09 -18.89
C SER A 70 -0.26 15.11 -17.83
N GLU A 71 -1.38 14.89 -17.13
CA GLU A 71 -1.85 15.78 -16.08
C GLU A 71 -0.89 15.80 -14.87
N LEU A 72 -0.40 14.64 -14.44
CA LEU A 72 0.58 14.54 -13.35
C LEU A 72 1.89 15.24 -13.67
N ARG A 73 2.41 15.09 -14.91
CA ARG A 73 3.65 15.77 -15.32
C ARG A 73 3.55 17.29 -15.20
N ALA A 74 2.40 17.87 -15.53
CA ALA A 74 2.17 19.31 -15.38
C ALA A 74 2.26 19.76 -13.90
N GLN A 75 2.00 18.85 -12.97
CA GLN A 75 2.00 19.07 -11.53
C GLN A 75 3.31 18.66 -10.84
N GLY A 76 4.36 18.27 -11.59
CA GLY A 76 5.62 17.82 -11.01
C GLY A 76 5.56 16.41 -10.43
N LEU A 77 4.71 15.55 -10.99
CA LEU A 77 4.47 14.18 -10.52
C LEU A 77 4.63 13.18 -11.67
N ALA A 78 4.98 11.94 -11.33
CA ALA A 78 5.03 10.81 -12.24
C ALA A 78 4.11 9.68 -11.77
N LEU A 79 3.41 9.06 -12.71
CA LEU A 79 2.62 7.86 -12.45
C LEU A 79 3.48 6.61 -12.67
N LYS A 80 3.54 5.74 -11.67
CA LYS A 80 3.98 4.35 -11.79
C LYS A 80 2.76 3.44 -11.78
N THR A 81 2.78 2.41 -12.61
CA THR A 81 1.67 1.49 -12.79
C THR A 81 2.14 0.04 -12.69
N SER A 82 1.26 -0.82 -12.21
CA SER A 82 1.45 -2.27 -12.28
C SER A 82 0.14 -2.93 -12.68
N CYS A 83 0.21 -3.87 -13.62
CA CYS A 83 -0.95 -4.62 -14.09
C CYS A 83 -1.12 -5.88 -13.26
N GLN A 84 -2.25 -6.01 -12.57
CA GLN A 84 -2.66 -7.27 -11.98
C GLN A 84 -3.54 -8.01 -13.01
N VAL A 85 -2.87 -8.66 -13.95
CA VAL A 85 -3.44 -9.23 -15.20
C VAL A 85 -4.64 -10.12 -14.95
N SER A 86 -4.62 -10.92 -13.88
CA SER A 86 -5.72 -11.85 -13.53
C SER A 86 -7.01 -11.17 -13.09
N GLN A 87 -6.99 -9.87 -12.77
CA GLN A 87 -8.14 -9.17 -12.19
C GLN A 87 -8.60 -7.97 -13.02
N GLY A 88 -7.90 -7.62 -14.10
CA GLY A 88 -8.21 -6.41 -14.88
C GLY A 88 -8.09 -5.12 -14.05
N VAL A 89 -7.29 -5.16 -12.98
CA VAL A 89 -7.09 -4.05 -12.03
C VAL A 89 -5.75 -3.38 -12.31
N LEU A 90 -5.80 -2.05 -12.41
CA LEU A 90 -4.63 -1.19 -12.49
C LEU A 90 -4.21 -0.81 -11.07
N ALA A 91 -3.01 -1.20 -10.67
CA ALA A 91 -2.36 -0.67 -9.48
C ALA A 91 -1.55 0.57 -9.84
N VAL A 92 -1.61 1.60 -8.99
CA VAL A 92 -0.90 2.87 -9.22
C VAL A 92 -0.09 3.32 -8.02
N GLN A 93 1.00 4.02 -8.29
CA GLN A 93 1.78 4.77 -7.32
C GLN A 93 2.15 6.12 -7.95
N VAL A 94 2.17 7.18 -7.15
CA VAL A 94 2.59 8.52 -7.58
C VAL A 94 3.96 8.82 -6.98
N GLN A 95 4.88 9.26 -7.82
CA GLN A 95 6.22 9.69 -7.44
C GLN A 95 6.35 11.20 -7.64
N VAL A 96 7.04 11.87 -6.72
CA VAL A 96 7.36 13.30 -6.83
C VAL A 96 8.54 13.48 -7.78
N VAL A 97 8.40 14.41 -8.72
CA VAL A 97 9.45 14.79 -9.68
C VAL A 97 9.93 16.22 -9.44
N ASP A 98 9.00 17.11 -9.06
CA ASP A 98 9.27 18.50 -8.69
C ASP A 98 8.37 18.84 -7.49
N GLY A 99 8.96 18.84 -6.29
CA GLY A 99 8.28 19.06 -5.01
C GLY A 99 7.65 20.45 -4.90
N LEU A 100 8.23 21.47 -5.54
CA LEU A 100 7.67 22.82 -5.54
C LEU A 100 6.37 22.87 -6.33
N ARG A 101 6.29 22.18 -7.48
CA ARG A 101 5.03 22.06 -8.23
C ARG A 101 4.04 21.15 -7.52
N ALA A 102 4.51 20.01 -7.00
CA ALA A 102 3.68 19.02 -6.33
C ALA A 102 2.98 19.59 -5.08
N SER A 103 3.65 20.49 -4.34
CA SER A 103 3.11 21.13 -3.14
C SER A 103 1.86 22.00 -3.39
N LYS A 104 1.54 22.32 -4.64
CA LYS A 104 0.31 23.05 -5.00
C LYS A 104 -0.94 22.18 -4.90
N VAL A 105 -0.78 20.86 -4.95
CA VAL A 105 -1.90 19.90 -5.01
C VAL A 105 -1.82 18.81 -3.94
N LEU A 106 -0.63 18.52 -3.42
CA LEU A 106 -0.39 17.53 -2.37
C LEU A 106 0.05 18.19 -1.06
N ARG A 107 -0.02 17.42 0.03
CA ARG A 107 0.41 17.84 1.37
C ARG A 107 1.41 16.88 1.97
N GLY A 108 2.03 17.32 3.07
CA GLY A 108 3.05 16.58 3.80
C GLY A 108 4.44 16.69 3.17
N PRO A 109 5.37 15.78 3.54
CA PRO A 109 6.71 15.74 2.98
C PRO A 109 6.70 15.35 1.50
N LEU A 110 7.28 16.20 0.64
CA LEU A 110 7.38 15.98 -0.80
C LEU A 110 8.84 16.13 -1.23
N ALA A 111 9.55 15.00 -1.31
CA ALA A 111 10.94 14.95 -1.77
C ALA A 111 11.00 14.41 -3.20
N ASP A 112 11.77 15.06 -4.07
CA ASP A 112 11.96 14.60 -5.44
C ASP A 112 12.52 13.18 -5.48
N GLY A 113 11.96 12.34 -6.35
CA GLY A 113 12.30 10.93 -6.45
C GLY A 113 11.55 10.01 -5.47
N GLU A 114 10.88 10.56 -4.46
CA GLU A 114 10.15 9.76 -3.48
C GLU A 114 8.69 9.51 -3.88
N ALA A 115 8.12 8.41 -3.39
CA ALA A 115 6.69 8.17 -3.50
C ALA A 115 5.91 9.16 -2.62
N VAL A 116 4.76 9.61 -3.12
CA VAL A 116 3.84 10.44 -2.32
C VAL A 116 3.38 9.67 -1.09
N ASP A 117 3.39 10.31 0.08
CA ASP A 117 2.89 9.70 1.31
C ASP A 117 1.37 9.46 1.20
N MET A 118 1.02 8.17 1.23
CA MET A 118 -0.33 7.65 1.22
C MET A 118 -0.64 6.85 2.49
N GLY A 119 0.20 6.93 3.53
CA GLY A 119 0.07 6.28 4.83
C GLY A 119 0.33 4.77 4.86
N THR A 120 0.31 4.10 3.71
CA THR A 120 0.78 2.72 3.55
C THR A 120 1.51 2.59 2.22
N PRO A 121 2.45 1.64 2.08
CA PRO A 121 3.06 1.34 0.78
C PRO A 121 2.01 0.89 -0.25
N ALA A 122 2.18 1.32 -1.50
CA ALA A 122 1.40 0.80 -2.61
C ALA A 122 1.71 -0.70 -2.80
N GLY A 123 0.73 -1.48 -3.22
CA GLY A 123 0.89 -2.91 -3.50
C GLY A 123 0.86 -3.83 -2.27
N VAL A 124 0.87 -3.26 -1.06
CA VAL A 124 0.79 -4.04 0.19
C VAL A 124 -0.65 -4.00 0.70
N ALA A 125 -1.29 -5.18 0.71
CA ALA A 125 -2.63 -5.33 1.27
C ALA A 125 -2.60 -5.23 2.80
N SER A 126 -3.44 -4.37 3.37
CA SER A 126 -3.61 -4.20 4.82
C SER A 126 -4.92 -3.48 5.10
N ALA A 127 -5.43 -3.58 6.34
CA ALA A 127 -6.62 -2.82 6.75
C ALA A 127 -6.42 -1.31 6.54
N ASN A 128 -5.22 -0.79 6.80
CA ASN A 128 -4.90 0.62 6.62
C ASN A 128 -4.84 1.06 5.15
N ALA A 129 -4.69 0.12 4.22
CA ALA A 129 -4.71 0.40 2.79
C ALA A 129 -6.12 0.68 2.26
N ALA A 130 -7.18 0.29 2.98
CA ALA A 130 -8.56 0.47 2.54
C ALA A 130 -8.85 1.91 2.10
N SER A 131 -9.56 2.06 0.98
CA SER A 131 -9.75 3.35 0.29
C SER A 131 -10.61 4.35 1.07
N HIS A 132 -11.38 3.84 2.02
CA HIS A 132 -12.25 4.62 2.90
C HIS A 132 -11.66 4.78 4.32
N ASN A 133 -10.43 4.35 4.56
CA ASN A 133 -9.82 4.51 5.87
C ASN A 133 -9.60 6.00 6.19
N THR A 134 -10.24 6.47 7.26
CA THR A 134 -10.15 7.85 7.78
C THR A 134 -9.20 8.00 8.96
N ASP A 135 -8.68 6.90 9.51
CA ASP A 135 -7.78 6.89 10.68
C ASP A 135 -6.32 7.12 10.26
N LEU A 136 -6.11 8.14 9.43
CA LEU A 136 -4.84 8.51 8.82
C LEU A 136 -4.55 9.99 9.10
N SER A 137 -3.30 10.43 8.91
CA SER A 137 -2.98 11.86 9.04
C SER A 137 -3.81 12.70 8.05
N PRO A 138 -4.15 13.96 8.38
CA PRO A 138 -4.92 14.82 7.49
C PRO A 138 -4.30 14.98 6.09
N ASP A 139 -2.96 14.99 6.03
CA ASP A 139 -2.22 15.09 4.76
C ASP A 139 -2.40 13.83 3.91
N VAL A 140 -2.32 12.64 4.52
CA VAL A 140 -2.56 11.36 3.83
C VAL A 140 -4.01 11.27 3.33
N GLN A 141 -4.98 11.69 4.16
CA GLN A 141 -6.39 11.71 3.76
C GLN A 141 -6.60 12.61 2.53
N HIS A 142 -6.01 13.82 2.55
CA HIS A 142 -6.01 14.74 1.41
C HIS A 142 -5.39 14.11 0.16
N ASN A 143 -4.20 13.51 0.29
CA ASN A 143 -3.47 12.91 -0.83
C ASN A 143 -4.24 11.74 -1.45
N ARG A 144 -4.86 10.87 -0.64
CA ARG A 144 -5.71 9.76 -1.12
C ARG A 144 -6.98 10.27 -1.81
N GLN A 145 -7.64 11.28 -1.24
CA GLN A 145 -8.81 11.89 -1.86
C GLN A 145 -8.48 12.53 -3.20
N TRP A 146 -7.35 13.25 -3.27
CA TRP A 146 -6.84 13.86 -4.49
C TRP A 146 -6.58 12.80 -5.57
N LEU A 147 -5.90 11.70 -5.24
CA LEU A 147 -5.61 10.63 -6.20
C LEU A 147 -6.90 9.98 -6.71
N ARG A 148 -7.84 9.68 -5.81
CA ARG A 148 -9.15 9.13 -6.18
C ARG A 148 -9.89 10.06 -7.15
N ALA A 149 -9.90 11.36 -6.87
CA ALA A 149 -10.54 12.36 -7.72
C ALA A 149 -9.85 12.49 -9.09
N LEU A 150 -8.51 12.47 -9.13
CA LEU A 150 -7.73 12.47 -10.37
C LEU A 150 -8.10 11.27 -11.23
N MET A 151 -8.01 10.07 -10.67
CA MET A 151 -8.29 8.82 -11.40
C MET A 151 -9.76 8.76 -11.88
N ALA A 152 -10.71 9.22 -11.06
CA ALA A 152 -12.13 9.27 -11.44
C ALA A 152 -12.40 10.13 -12.68
N ARG A 153 -11.71 11.27 -12.85
CA ARG A 153 -11.83 12.10 -14.06
C ARG A 153 -11.40 11.36 -15.33
N HIS A 154 -10.48 10.42 -15.20
CA HIS A 154 -9.97 9.57 -16.27
C HIS A 154 -10.68 8.20 -16.35
N GLN A 155 -11.90 8.11 -15.82
CA GLN A 155 -12.77 6.93 -15.90
C GLN A 155 -12.22 5.70 -15.18
N PHE A 156 -11.51 5.91 -14.06
CA PHE A 156 -11.07 4.86 -13.16
C PHE A 156 -11.83 4.93 -11.84
N ASP A 157 -12.43 3.81 -11.42
CA ASP A 157 -13.05 3.67 -10.11
C ASP A 157 -12.05 3.07 -9.12
N ASN A 158 -11.91 3.70 -7.95
CA ASN A 158 -11.07 3.18 -6.89
C ASN A 158 -11.76 2.01 -6.19
N LEU A 159 -11.08 0.87 -6.08
CA LEU A 159 -11.60 -0.29 -5.37
C LEU A 159 -11.56 -0.07 -3.86
N PRO A 160 -12.52 -0.62 -3.09
CA PRO A 160 -12.66 -0.30 -1.66
C PRO A 160 -11.54 -0.86 -0.77
N ASP A 161 -10.89 -1.94 -1.21
CA ASP A 161 -9.91 -2.69 -0.43
C ASP A 161 -8.53 -2.04 -0.39
N ALA A 162 -8.19 -1.20 -1.37
CA ALA A 162 -6.89 -0.54 -1.44
C ALA A 162 -6.90 0.77 -2.22
N TRP A 163 -6.33 1.82 -1.63
CA TRP A 163 -6.24 3.17 -2.21
C TRP A 163 -5.49 3.21 -3.57
N TRP A 164 -4.60 2.25 -3.81
CA TRP A 164 -3.78 2.15 -5.02
C TRP A 164 -4.41 1.32 -6.13
N ARG A 165 -5.59 0.71 -5.91
CA ARG A 165 -6.25 -0.19 -6.87
C ARG A 165 -7.40 0.49 -7.61
N PHE A 166 -7.39 0.38 -8.94
CA PHE A 166 -8.36 1.02 -9.80
C PHE A 166 -8.88 0.08 -10.89
N ALA A 167 -10.18 0.11 -11.14
CA ALA A 167 -10.82 -0.53 -12.28
C ALA A 167 -11.17 0.52 -13.35
N GLN A 168 -10.95 0.21 -14.62
CA GLN A 168 -11.42 1.08 -15.69
C GLN A 168 -12.94 0.90 -15.84
N LYS A 169 -13.69 2.01 -15.83
CA LYS A 169 -15.13 1.98 -16.11
C LYS A 169 -15.40 1.33 -17.45
N ALA A 170 -16.48 0.55 -17.56
CA ALA A 170 -16.94 0.04 -18.83
C ALA A 170 -17.19 1.19 -19.82
N ALA A 171 -17.01 0.94 -21.11
CA ALA A 171 -17.44 1.91 -22.11
C ALA A 171 -18.96 2.11 -21.96
N PRO A 172 -19.47 3.35 -22.06
CA PRO A 172 -20.90 3.56 -22.18
C PRO A 172 -21.41 2.71 -23.33
N GLN A 173 -22.35 1.81 -23.06
CA GLN A 173 -23.04 1.10 -24.13
C GLN A 173 -23.85 2.16 -24.90
N PRO A 174 -23.77 2.22 -26.24
CA PRO A 174 -24.70 3.05 -26.99
C PRO A 174 -26.09 2.59 -26.59
N ALA A 175 -26.93 3.52 -26.11
CA ALA A 175 -28.32 3.22 -25.85
C ALA A 175 -28.87 2.58 -27.12
N LEU A 176 -29.34 1.34 -27.02
CA LEU A 176 -30.12 0.72 -28.08
C LEU A 176 -31.18 1.75 -28.42
N ALA A 177 -31.06 2.34 -29.61
CA ALA A 177 -32.15 3.12 -30.18
C ALA A 177 -33.34 2.18 -30.12
N GLU A 178 -34.25 2.47 -29.20
CA GLU A 178 -35.55 1.83 -29.08
C GLU A 178 -36.19 2.09 -30.45
N VAL A 179 -36.02 1.13 -31.36
CA VAL A 179 -36.62 1.18 -32.68
C VAL A 179 -38.10 1.13 -32.39
N ASP A 180 -38.73 2.29 -32.45
CA ASP A 180 -40.16 2.49 -32.36
C ASP A 180 -40.85 1.53 -33.33
N LEU A 181 -41.25 0.40 -32.79
CA LEU A 181 -41.96 -0.67 -33.48
C LEU A 181 -43.48 -0.40 -33.34
N ALA A 182 -43.90 0.86 -33.50
CA ALA A 182 -45.29 1.28 -33.55
C ALA A 182 -45.72 1.76 -34.95
N ALA A 183 -45.11 1.21 -36.01
CA ALA A 183 -45.56 1.42 -37.38
C ALA A 183 -45.55 0.10 -38.17
N ARG A 184 -46.48 -0.82 -37.86
CA ARG A 184 -46.98 -1.84 -38.78
C ARG A 184 -48.44 -2.14 -38.51
#